data_AF-A0A5A7TMC8-F1
#
_entry.id   AF-A0A5A7TMC8-F1
#
_cell.length_a   1.000
_cell.length_b   1.000
_cell.length_c   1.000
_cell.angle_alpha   90.00
_cell.angle_beta   90.00
_cell.angle_gamma   90.00
#
_symmetry.space_group_name_H-M   'P 1'
#
loop_
_entity.id
_entity.type
_entity.pdbx_description
1 polymer ?
#
loop_
_entity_poly.entity_id
_entity_poly.type
_entity_poly.pdbx_seq_one_letter_code
_entity_poly.pdbx_strand_id
1 'polypeptide(L)'
;MCRFFHAFLLQFNLKRGGQRIATMLMYLSENIEGGETYFPKAGSGECSCGGKTVPGLSVKPAKGDAILFWSMGLDGQSDPNSIHGGCEVLSGEKWSATKWMRQKSTLVP
;
A
#
# COMPACT_ATOMS: atom_id res chain seq x y z
N MET A 1 -15.13 -5.18 -5.34
CA MET A 1 -15.28 -3.89 -6.06
C MET A 1 -14.62 -2.78 -5.22
N CYS A 2 -13.39 -2.34 -5.54
CA CYS A 2 -12.77 -1.19 -4.86
C CYS A 2 -13.43 0.12 -5.33
N ARG A 3 -14.34 0.69 -4.53
CA ARG A 3 -14.90 2.02 -4.79
C ARG A 3 -13.98 3.08 -4.17
N PHE A 4 -13.19 3.75 -5.00
CA PHE A 4 -12.38 4.90 -4.61
C PHE A 4 -13.21 6.20 -4.66
N PHE A 5 -13.67 6.70 -3.51
CA PHE A 5 -14.01 8.12 -3.34
C PHE A 5 -12.76 8.83 -2.79
N HIS A 6 -12.00 9.55 -3.63
CA HIS A 6 -10.66 10.03 -3.24
C HIS A 6 -10.28 11.47 -3.60
N ALA A 7 -11.02 12.15 -4.49
CA ALA A 7 -10.52 13.41 -5.06
C ALA A 7 -10.47 14.59 -4.06
N PHE A 8 -11.53 14.81 -3.27
CA PHE A 8 -11.62 15.97 -2.38
C PHE A 8 -10.67 15.90 -1.16
N LEU A 9 -10.53 14.71 -0.57
CA LEU A 9 -9.63 14.49 0.58
C LEU A 9 -8.15 14.63 0.19
N LEU A 10 -7.78 14.34 -1.06
CA LEU A 10 -6.38 14.37 -1.49
C LEU A 10 -5.79 15.80 -1.45
N GLN A 11 -6.51 16.80 -1.97
CA GLN A 11 -6.04 18.20 -1.99
C GLN A 11 -5.93 18.81 -0.59
N PHE A 12 -6.92 18.56 0.28
CA PHE A 12 -6.90 19.04 1.66
C PHE A 12 -5.71 18.47 2.46
N ASN A 13 -5.47 17.16 2.31
CA ASN A 13 -4.39 16.46 3.00
C ASN A 13 -2.99 16.89 2.52
N LEU A 14 -2.80 17.15 1.23
CA LEU A 14 -1.51 17.65 0.72
C LEU A 14 -1.23 19.07 1.22
N LYS A 15 -2.24 19.94 1.21
CA LYS A 15 -2.09 21.34 1.65
C LYS A 15 -1.78 21.48 3.14
N ARG A 16 -2.32 20.60 4.00
CA ARG A 16 -2.14 20.68 5.46
C ARG A 16 -1.13 19.69 6.04
N GLY A 17 -1.07 18.47 5.53
CA GLY A 17 -0.24 17.39 6.08
C GLY A 17 1.10 17.20 5.38
N GLY A 18 1.30 17.80 4.20
CA GLY A 18 2.47 17.52 3.36
C GLY A 18 2.43 16.13 2.73
N GLN A 19 3.59 15.64 2.28
CA GLN A 19 3.72 14.34 1.62
C GLN A 19 3.54 13.18 2.61
N ARG A 20 3.10 12.02 2.10
CA ARG A 20 3.08 10.74 2.83
C ARG A 20 4.53 10.30 3.09
N ILE A 21 4.90 10.12 4.35
CA ILE A 21 6.24 9.60 4.72
C ILE A 21 6.21 8.07 4.68
N ALA A 22 5.15 7.47 5.19
CA ALA A 22 5.02 6.02 5.26
C ALA A 22 3.55 5.60 5.18
N THR A 23 3.36 4.35 4.77
CA THR A 23 2.05 3.71 4.66
C THR A 23 2.07 2.42 5.45
N MET A 24 1.11 2.27 6.36
CA MET A 24 0.81 1.00 7.00
C MET A 24 -0.46 0.42 6.38
N LEU A 25 -0.35 -0.75 5.76
CA LEU A 25 -1.47 -1.47 5.16
C LEU A 25 -1.72 -2.74 5.99
N MET A 26 -2.89 -2.82 6.60
CA MET A 26 -3.33 -3.91 7.46
C MET A 26 -4.28 -4.83 6.70
N TYR A 27 -4.08 -6.14 6.81
CA TYR A 27 -4.91 -7.16 6.19
C TYR A 27 -6.00 -7.63 7.16
N LEU A 28 -7.26 -7.53 6.73
CA LEU A 28 -8.43 -7.80 7.60
C LEU A 28 -9.16 -9.09 7.26
N SER A 29 -8.88 -9.66 6.08
CA SER A 29 -9.54 -10.86 5.58
C SER A 29 -8.73 -12.14 5.80
N GLU A 30 -9.44 -13.25 5.94
CA GLU A 30 -8.91 -14.62 5.94
C GLU A 30 -9.25 -15.36 4.63
N ASN A 31 -8.54 -16.47 4.38
CA ASN A 31 -8.81 -17.40 3.27
C ASN A 31 -8.87 -16.76 1.87
N ILE A 32 -7.86 -15.94 1.52
CA ILE A 32 -7.74 -15.31 0.19
C ILE A 32 -6.74 -16.09 -0.67
N GLU A 33 -7.10 -16.28 -1.94
CA GLU A 33 -6.17 -16.65 -3.02
C GLU A 33 -5.90 -15.44 -3.92
N GLY A 34 -4.62 -15.22 -4.26
CA GLY A 34 -4.18 -13.98 -4.89
C GLY A 34 -4.24 -12.79 -3.93
N GLY A 35 -4.50 -11.60 -4.46
CA GLY A 35 -4.69 -10.39 -3.67
C GLY A 35 -3.42 -9.92 -2.95
N GLU A 36 -2.24 -10.30 -3.40
CA GLU A 36 -0.97 -9.83 -2.86
C GLU A 36 -0.85 -8.30 -2.94
N THR A 37 -0.08 -7.70 -2.03
CA THR A 37 0.40 -6.32 -2.23
C THR A 37 1.74 -6.40 -2.95
N TYR A 38 1.81 -5.82 -4.15
CA TYR A 38 2.92 -5.97 -5.07
C TYR A 38 3.71 -4.67 -5.21
N PHE A 39 5.04 -4.79 -5.19
CA PHE A 39 6.02 -3.73 -5.31
C PHE A 39 6.92 -4.01 -6.53
N PRO A 40 6.60 -3.46 -7.72
CA PRO A 40 7.32 -3.76 -8.97
C PRO A 40 8.77 -3.31 -9.00
N LYS A 41 9.15 -2.35 -8.15
CA LYS A 41 10.52 -1.81 -8.08
C LYS A 41 11.30 -2.30 -6.87
N ALA A 42 10.65 -3.00 -5.94
CA ALA A 42 11.32 -3.55 -4.77
C ALA A 42 11.74 -5.00 -5.02
N GLY A 43 12.92 -5.37 -4.52
CA GLY A 43 13.48 -6.71 -4.70
C GLY A 43 14.08 -6.94 -6.09
N SER A 44 14.86 -8.01 -6.21
CA SER A 44 15.55 -8.41 -7.45
C SER A 44 15.14 -9.80 -7.95
N GLY A 45 14.14 -10.41 -7.31
CA GLY A 45 13.67 -11.77 -7.62
C GLY A 45 12.35 -11.77 -8.38
N GLU A 46 11.78 -12.97 -8.52
CA GLU A 46 10.43 -13.19 -9.00
C GLU A 46 9.50 -13.51 -7.82
N CYS A 47 8.25 -13.10 -7.93
CA CYS A 47 7.22 -13.33 -6.93
C CYS A 47 5.89 -13.70 -7.61
N SER A 48 4.97 -14.30 -6.86
CA SER A 48 3.61 -14.56 -7.36
C SER A 48 2.70 -13.36 -7.07
N CYS A 49 1.94 -12.94 -8.08
CA CYS A 49 0.95 -11.87 -7.99
C CYS A 49 -0.28 -12.25 -8.80
N GLY A 50 -1.41 -12.50 -8.14
CA GLY A 50 -2.66 -12.88 -8.82
C GLY A 50 -2.50 -14.13 -9.69
N GLY A 51 -1.75 -15.12 -9.21
CA GLY A 51 -1.49 -16.38 -9.93
C GLY A 51 -0.48 -16.28 -11.07
N LYS A 52 0.22 -15.15 -11.22
CA LYS A 52 1.26 -14.94 -12.24
C LYS A 52 2.61 -14.72 -11.59
N THR A 53 3.65 -15.29 -12.17
CA THR A 53 5.04 -14.97 -11.80
C THR A 53 5.42 -13.62 -12.40
N VAL A 54 5.83 -12.67 -11.56
CA VAL A 54 6.23 -11.31 -11.94
C VAL A 54 7.52 -10.91 -11.25
N PRO A 55 8.38 -10.09 -11.87
CA PRO A 55 9.58 -9.57 -11.21
C PRO A 55 9.22 -8.59 -10.09
N GLY A 56 10.01 -8.55 -9.03
CA GLY A 56 9.83 -7.64 -7.90
C GLY A 56 9.48 -8.38 -6.61
N LEU A 57 8.73 -7.72 -5.74
CA LEU A 57 8.35 -8.25 -4.43
C LEU A 57 6.83 -8.22 -4.25
N SER A 58 6.24 -9.30 -3.75
CA SER A 58 4.84 -9.33 -3.36
C SER A 58 4.69 -9.86 -1.93
N VAL A 59 3.66 -9.37 -1.23
CA VAL A 59 3.31 -9.82 0.12
C VAL A 59 1.90 -10.38 0.10
N LYS A 60 1.75 -11.66 0.45
CA LYS A 60 0.46 -12.33 0.55
C LYS A 60 -0.34 -11.75 1.73
N PRO A 61 -1.66 -11.47 1.56
CA PRO A 61 -2.48 -11.02 2.66
C PRO A 61 -2.69 -12.15 3.68
N ALA A 62 -2.44 -11.85 4.96
CA ALA A 62 -2.76 -12.73 6.08
C ALA A 62 -3.47 -11.91 7.16
N LYS A 63 -4.64 -12.39 7.62
CA LYS A 63 -5.48 -11.67 8.59
C LYS A 63 -4.69 -11.32 9.85
N GLY A 64 -4.71 -10.06 10.24
CA GLY A 64 -4.00 -9.55 11.41
C GLY A 64 -2.59 -9.01 11.11
N ASP A 65 -2.00 -9.38 9.97
CA ASP A 65 -0.70 -8.85 9.57
C ASP A 65 -0.83 -7.43 9.00
N ALA A 66 0.27 -6.69 9.09
CA ALA A 66 0.41 -5.38 8.47
C ALA A 66 1.76 -5.25 7.79
N ILE A 67 1.79 -4.57 6.65
CA ILE A 67 3.02 -4.12 6.01
C ILE A 67 3.22 -2.64 6.26
N LEU A 68 4.45 -2.28 6.60
CA LEU A 68 4.89 -0.90 6.73
C LEU A 68 5.95 -0.64 5.67
N PHE A 69 5.75 0.40 4.86
CA PHE A 69 6.72 0.84 3.87
C PHE A 69 6.79 2.38 3.81
N TRP A 70 7.97 2.88 3.48
CA TRP A 70 8.28 4.30 3.44
C TRP A 70 8.06 4.80 2.02
N SER A 71 7.30 5.89 1.90
CA SER A 71 7.06 6.57 0.62
C SER A 71 8.17 7.57 0.28
N MET A 72 9.08 7.83 1.23
CA MET A 72 10.17 8.78 1.10
C MET A 72 11.45 8.28 1.75
N GLY A 73 12.59 8.64 1.18
CA GLY A 73 13.90 8.47 1.79
C GLY A 73 14.19 9.49 2.90
N LEU A 74 15.31 9.30 3.59
CA LEU A 74 15.78 10.23 4.63
C LEU A 74 16.18 11.61 4.07
N ASP A 75 16.46 11.66 2.77
CA ASP A 75 16.73 12.88 1.99
C ASP A 75 15.46 13.67 1.64
N GLY A 76 14.29 13.17 2.02
CA GLY A 76 13.00 13.78 1.72
C GLY A 76 12.57 13.62 0.26
N GLN A 77 13.23 12.78 -0.52
CA GLN A 77 12.80 12.45 -1.88
C GLN A 77 11.82 11.27 -1.86
N SER A 78 10.96 11.18 -2.88
CA SER A 78 10.06 10.03 -3.05
C SER A 78 10.88 8.76 -3.26
N ASP A 79 10.57 7.70 -2.52
CA ASP A 79 11.23 6.40 -2.71
C ASP A 79 10.58 5.64 -3.87
N PRO A 80 11.28 5.39 -4.99
CA PRO A 80 10.72 4.63 -6.11
C PRO A 80 10.38 3.19 -5.78
N ASN A 81 11.05 2.58 -4.78
CA ASN A 81 10.79 1.20 -4.35
C ASN A 81 9.46 1.08 -3.61
N SER A 82 8.86 2.20 -3.20
CA SER A 82 7.57 2.26 -2.51
C SER A 82 6.36 2.21 -3.45
N ILE A 83 6.56 2.24 -4.77
CA ILE A 83 5.49 2.07 -5.76
C ILE A 83 4.86 0.71 -5.52
N HIS A 84 3.55 0.67 -5.34
CA HIS A 84 2.83 -0.54 -5.01
C HIS A 84 1.42 -0.58 -5.61
N GLY A 85 0.88 -1.80 -5.72
CA GLY A 85 -0.48 -2.07 -6.16
C GLY A 85 -1.05 -3.33 -5.51
N GLY A 86 -2.35 -3.57 -5.69
CA GLY A 86 -2.98 -4.83 -5.31
C GLY A 86 -3.05 -5.76 -6.51
N CYS A 87 -2.62 -7.00 -6.34
CA CYS A 87 -2.81 -8.07 -7.33
C CYS A 87 -4.28 -8.49 -7.40
N GLU A 88 -4.63 -9.20 -8.48
CA GLU A 88 -5.96 -9.78 -8.67
C GLU A 88 -6.28 -10.77 -7.54
N VAL A 89 -7.50 -10.67 -6.98
CA VAL A 89 -8.03 -11.64 -6.02
C VAL A 89 -8.67 -12.76 -6.83
N LEU A 90 -8.13 -13.97 -6.71
CA LEU A 90 -8.59 -15.13 -7.45
C LEU A 90 -9.74 -15.84 -6.73
N SER A 91 -9.73 -15.84 -5.40
CA SER A 91 -10.79 -16.41 -4.56
C SER A 91 -10.90 -15.67 -3.22
N GLY A 92 -12.11 -15.59 -2.68
CA GLY A 92 -12.43 -14.87 -1.46
C GLY A 92 -12.65 -13.36 -1.67
N GLU A 93 -12.57 -12.59 -0.58
CA GLU A 93 -12.69 -11.13 -0.61
C GLU A 93 -11.59 -10.46 0.21
N LYS A 94 -10.88 -9.51 -0.39
CA LYS A 94 -9.81 -8.75 0.26
C LYS A 94 -10.31 -7.45 0.88
N TRP A 95 -10.29 -7.42 2.21
CA TRP A 95 -10.46 -6.24 3.05
C TRP A 95 -9.10 -5.79 3.58
N SER A 96 -8.83 -4.50 3.46
CA SER A 96 -7.64 -3.87 4.04
C SER A 96 -7.97 -2.52 4.64
N ALA A 97 -7.20 -2.14 5.66
CA ALA A 97 -7.20 -0.80 6.21
C ALA A 97 -5.84 -0.16 5.93
N THR A 98 -5.84 1.09 5.44
CA THR A 98 -4.61 1.82 5.12
C THR A 98 -4.48 3.04 6.00
N LYS A 99 -3.38 3.14 6.75
CA LYS A 99 -3.00 4.35 7.50
C LYS A 99 -1.84 5.03 6.78
N TRP A 100 -2.10 6.25 6.31
CA TRP A 100 -1.05 7.14 5.80
C TRP A 100 -0.50 8.01 6.92
N MET A 101 0.81 8.01 7.06
CA MET A 101 1.56 8.92 7.94
C MET A 101 2.14 10.04 7.08
N ARG A 102 2.00 11.29 7.53
CA ARG A 102 2.39 12.48 6.77
C ARG A 102 3.39 13.33 7.54
N GLN A 103 4.10 14.19 6.83
CA GLN A 103 5.14 15.08 7.37
C GLN A 103 4.64 16.02 8.47
N LYS A 104 3.38 16.44 8.40
CA LYS A 104 2.76 17.34 9.37
C LYS A 104 1.45 16.75 9.85
N SER A 105 1.13 17.06 11.10
CA SER A 105 -0.21 16.78 11.63
C SER A 105 -1.25 17.55 10.81
N THR A 106 -2.27 16.85 10.35
CA THR A 106 -3.47 17.47 9.76
C THR A 106 -4.53 17.78 10.82
N LEU A 107 -4.31 17.37 12.07
CA LEU A 107 -5.17 17.76 13.19
C LEU A 107 -4.93 19.26 13.42
N VAL A 108 -6.01 20.02 13.29
CA VAL A 108 -6.02 21.44 13.68
C VAL A 108 -5.98 21.47 15.22
N PRO A 109 -5.22 22.39 15.85
CA PRO A 109 -5.43 22.72 17.26
C PRO A 109 -6.88 23.12 17.53
#